data_AF-A0A538RRY2-F1
#
_entry.id   AF-A0A538RRY2-F1
#
_cell.length_a   1.000
_cell.length_b   1.000
_cell.length_c   1.000
_cell.angle_alpha   90.00
_cell.angle_beta   90.00
_cell.angle_gamma   90.00
#
_symmetry.space_group_name_H-M   'P 1'
#
loop_
_entity.id
_entity.type
_entity.pdbx_description
1 polymer ?
#
loop_
_entity_poly.entity_id
_entity_poly.type
_entity_poly.pdbx_seq_one_letter_code
_entity_poly.pdbx_strand_id
1 'polypeptide(L)'
;MEPNWKPLEEKLGKKRCAGFMFMGRVNGINLYKHGIARIYLNLDDLGRCYVCRGNSVYERAEFASELAKLEAALARIGETLQSTYDDCYIARKREALKKAGISLLHVEIEPQDISIN
;
A
#
# COMPACT_ATOMS: atom_id res chain seq x y z
N MET A 1 -14.82 4.20 -8.26
CA MET A 1 -14.80 5.10 -7.10
C MET A 1 -13.50 5.88 -7.16
N GLU A 2 -13.57 7.20 -7.15
CA GLU A 2 -12.37 8.05 -7.22
C GLU A 2 -11.55 7.97 -5.93
N PRO A 3 -10.21 7.92 -6.00
CA PRO A 3 -9.36 7.87 -4.83
C PRO A 3 -9.35 9.21 -4.09
N ASN A 4 -9.72 9.21 -2.80
CA ASN A 4 -9.51 10.36 -1.94
C ASN A 4 -8.07 10.29 -1.40
N TRP A 5 -7.14 11.12 -1.88
CA TRP A 5 -5.76 11.15 -1.39
C TRP A 5 -5.51 12.17 -0.29
N LYS A 6 -6.44 13.11 -0.10
CA LYS A 6 -6.30 14.27 0.78
C LYS A 6 -5.84 13.92 2.21
N PRO A 7 -6.46 12.98 2.94
CA PRO A 7 -6.07 12.74 4.33
C PRO A 7 -4.67 12.14 4.46
N LEU A 8 -4.21 11.38 3.47
CA LEU A 8 -2.84 10.84 3.45
C LEU A 8 -1.83 11.95 3.15
N GLU A 9 -2.11 12.78 2.13
CA GLU A 9 -1.25 13.90 1.75
C GLU A 9 -1.13 14.95 2.85
N GLU A 10 -2.18 15.22 3.61
CA GLU A 10 -2.15 16.12 4.76
C GLU A 10 -1.29 15.57 5.91
N LYS A 11 -1.28 14.25 6.11
CA LYS A 11 -0.49 13.62 7.18
C LYS A 11 0.99 13.47 6.83
N LEU A 12 1.31 13.16 5.59
CA LEU A 12 2.67 12.80 5.17
C LEU A 12 3.35 13.82 4.26
N GLY A 13 2.57 14.66 3.58
CA GLY A 13 3.02 15.44 2.43
C GLY A 13 3.10 14.61 1.15
N LYS A 14 2.82 15.24 0.01
CA LYS A 14 2.74 14.58 -1.31
C LYS A 14 3.95 13.73 -1.66
N LYS A 15 5.16 14.22 -1.39
CA LYS A 15 6.42 13.50 -1.71
C LYS A 15 6.53 12.14 -1.01
N ARG A 16 5.97 12.00 0.21
CA ARG A 16 6.00 10.77 1.00
C ARG A 16 4.82 9.84 0.69
N CYS A 17 3.95 10.22 -0.24
CA CYS A 17 2.82 9.41 -0.70
C CYS A 17 3.15 8.59 -1.96
N ALA A 18 4.31 8.81 -2.59
CA ALA A 18 4.65 8.25 -3.90
C ALA A 18 4.74 6.71 -3.93
N GLY A 19 5.00 6.08 -2.78
CA GLY A 19 5.01 4.62 -2.63
C GLY A 19 3.64 4.01 -2.33
N PHE A 20 2.56 4.79 -2.20
CA PHE A 20 1.24 4.31 -1.81
C PHE A 20 0.32 4.05 -3.00
N MET A 21 -0.57 3.07 -2.82
CA MET A 21 -1.67 2.75 -3.73
C MET A 21 -2.99 2.88 -2.97
N PHE A 22 -4.01 3.46 -3.60
CA PHE A 22 -5.36 3.48 -3.06
C PHE A 22 -6.04 2.15 -3.34
N MET A 23 -6.45 1.45 -2.28
CA MET A 23 -7.05 0.12 -2.35
C MET A 23 -8.58 0.14 -2.24
N GLY A 24 -9.19 1.33 -2.15
CA GLY A 24 -10.63 1.49 -1.99
C GLY A 24 -11.00 2.15 -0.67
N ARG A 25 -12.29 2.11 -0.36
CA ARG A 25 -12.89 2.74 0.82
C ARG A 25 -13.92 1.81 1.45
N VAL A 26 -13.92 1.72 2.78
CA VAL A 26 -14.84 0.89 3.56
C VAL A 26 -15.30 1.68 4.78
N ASN A 27 -16.61 1.80 5.01
CA ASN A 27 -17.18 2.49 6.19
C ASN A 27 -16.60 3.90 6.43
N GLY A 28 -16.35 4.66 5.36
CA GLY A 28 -15.75 6.00 5.44
C GLY A 28 -14.23 6.02 5.62
N ILE A 29 -13.58 4.87 5.66
CA ILE A 29 -12.12 4.71 5.82
C ILE A 29 -11.49 4.44 4.46
N ASN A 30 -10.57 5.30 4.06
CA ASN A 30 -9.73 5.17 2.88
C ASN A 30 -8.58 4.21 3.19
N LEU A 31 -8.36 3.23 2.30
CA LEU A 31 -7.37 2.18 2.48
C LEU A 31 -6.15 2.46 1.60
N TYR A 32 -5.05 2.95 2.20
CA TYR A 32 -3.80 3.18 1.46
C TYR A 32 -2.80 2.09 1.78
N LYS A 33 -2.31 1.40 0.74
CA LYS A 33 -1.28 0.38 0.89
C LYS A 33 0.05 0.89 0.37
N HIS A 34 1.09 0.83 1.18
CA HIS A 34 2.44 1.08 0.69
C HIS A 34 2.87 -0.10 -0.21
N GLY A 35 3.17 0.17 -1.48
CA GLY A 35 3.46 -0.85 -2.49
C GLY A 35 4.69 -1.69 -2.19
N ILE A 36 5.73 -1.05 -1.65
CA ILE A 36 6.97 -1.72 -1.22
C ILE A 36 6.77 -2.53 0.06
N ALA A 37 6.47 -1.87 1.19
CA ALA A 37 6.36 -2.53 2.49
C ALA A 37 5.11 -3.42 2.66
N ARG A 38 4.10 -3.28 1.78
CA ARG A 38 2.81 -3.98 1.81
C ARG A 38 1.97 -3.72 3.08
N ILE A 39 2.32 -2.71 3.86
CA ILE A 39 1.61 -2.25 5.06
C ILE A 39 0.55 -1.23 4.66
N TYR A 40 -0.59 -1.25 5.36
CA TYR A 40 -1.67 -0.29 5.19
C TYR A 40 -1.55 0.87 6.17
N LEU A 41 -1.87 2.07 5.71
CA LEU A 41 -2.32 3.18 6.55
C LEU A 41 -3.78 3.43 6.18
N ASN A 42 -4.71 3.12 7.08
CA ASN A 42 -6.12 3.35 6.84
C ASN A 42 -6.54 4.63 7.54
N LEU A 43 -7.12 5.58 6.80
CA LEU A 43 -7.49 6.89 7.32
C LEU A 43 -8.93 7.21 6.93
N ASP A 44 -9.70 7.75 7.86
CA ASP A 44 -10.95 8.42 7.47
C ASP A 44 -10.66 9.80 6.83
N ASP A 45 -11.72 10.48 6.39
CA ASP A 45 -11.60 11.76 5.71
C ASP A 45 -11.07 12.91 6.60
N LEU A 46 -11.00 12.70 7.93
CA LEU A 46 -10.39 13.61 8.89
C LEU A 46 -8.94 13.23 9.22
N GLY A 47 -8.40 12.19 8.59
CA GLY A 47 -7.06 11.69 8.83
C GLY A 47 -6.91 10.92 10.16
N ARG A 48 -8.01 10.44 10.76
CA ARG A 48 -7.92 9.54 11.93
C ARG A 48 -7.53 8.16 11.44
N CYS A 49 -6.57 7.53 12.13
CA CYS A 49 -5.98 6.28 11.71
C CYS A 49 -6.72 5.07 12.29
N TYR A 50 -6.80 4.01 11.49
CA TYR A 50 -7.44 2.75 11.87
C TYR A 50 -6.61 1.53 11.45
N VAL A 51 -6.69 0.47 12.26
CA VAL A 51 -6.11 -0.84 11.98
C VAL A 51 -7.21 -1.87 11.79
N CYS A 52 -7.04 -2.77 10.81
CA CYS A 52 -7.94 -3.89 10.62
C CYS A 52 -7.58 -5.02 11.60
N ARG A 53 -8.54 -5.47 12.41
CA ARG A 53 -8.35 -6.59 13.36
C ARG A 53 -8.85 -7.94 12.85
N GLY A 54 -9.34 -8.00 11.62
CA GLY A 54 -10.02 -9.16 11.05
C GLY A 54 -11.52 -8.90 10.85
N ASN A 55 -12.16 -9.71 10.00
CA ASN A 55 -13.59 -9.58 9.66
C ASN A 55 -14.02 -8.16 9.21
N SER A 56 -13.12 -7.42 8.57
CA SER A 56 -13.35 -6.02 8.17
C SER A 56 -13.70 -5.07 9.33
N VAL A 57 -13.31 -5.44 10.57
CA VAL A 57 -13.44 -4.59 11.75
C VAL A 57 -12.24 -3.66 11.84
N TYR A 58 -12.52 -2.37 11.88
CA TYR A 58 -11.52 -1.32 11.97
C TYR A 58 -11.59 -0.65 13.34
N GLU A 59 -10.45 -0.63 14.04
CA GLU A 59 -10.30 0.02 15.33
C GLU A 59 -9.41 1.25 15.20
N ARG A 60 -9.71 2.28 15.98
CA ARG A 60 -8.91 3.50 16.01
C ARG A 60 -7.51 3.19 16.54
N ALA A 61 -6.51 3.75 15.88
CA ALA A 61 -5.11 3.61 16.24
C ALA A 61 -4.38 4.96 16.17
N GLU A 62 -3.21 4.99 16.79
CA GLU A 62 -2.32 6.15 16.73
C GLU A 62 -1.55 6.14 15.41
N PHE A 63 -1.74 7.21 14.63
CA PHE A 63 -1.11 7.35 13.31
C PHE A 63 0.41 7.24 13.37
N ALA A 64 1.04 7.87 14.36
CA ALA A 64 2.49 7.85 14.52
C ALA A 64 3.04 6.44 14.74
N SER A 65 2.31 5.60 15.48
CA SER A 65 2.70 4.21 15.74
C SER A 65 2.64 3.36 14.47
N GLU A 66 1.57 3.49 13.68
CA GLU A 66 1.45 2.75 12.42
C GLU A 66 2.44 3.25 11.36
N LEU A 67 2.72 4.56 11.33
CA LEU A 67 3.75 5.13 10.48
C LEU A 67 5.15 4.63 10.86
N ALA A 68 5.49 4.57 12.15
CA ALA A 68 6.78 4.08 12.62
C ALA A 68 7.02 2.60 12.23
N LYS A 69 5.98 1.76 12.29
CA LYS A 69 6.06 0.37 11.81
C LYS A 69 6.37 0.31 10.32
N LEU A 70 5.70 1.15 9.53
CA LEU A 70 5.95 1.25 8.09
C LEU A 70 7.39 1.72 7.80
N GLU A 71 7.84 2.78 8.45
CA GLU A 71 9.20 3.32 8.28
C GLU A 71 10.27 2.30 8.71
N ALA A 72 10.06 1.58 9.80
CA ALA A 72 10.96 0.51 10.23
C ALA A 72 11.02 -0.64 9.20
N ALA A 73 9.88 -1.02 8.61
CA ALA A 73 9.83 -2.05 7.57
C ALA A 73 10.57 -1.62 6.30
N LEU A 74 10.45 -0.34 5.90
CA LEU A 74 11.17 0.22 4.75
C LEU A 74 12.68 0.31 5.03
N ALA A 75 13.07 0.77 6.22
CA ALA A 75 14.47 0.89 6.61
C ALA A 75 15.21 -0.46 6.58
N ARG A 76 14.53 -1.56 6.96
CA ARG A 76 15.10 -2.92 6.90
C ARG A 76 15.51 -3.37 5.49
N ILE A 77 14.96 -2.77 4.45
CA ILE A 77 15.25 -3.10 3.05
C ILE A 77 15.94 -1.94 2.32
N GLY A 78 16.40 -0.92 3.04
CA GLY A 78 17.09 0.25 2.49
C GLY A 78 16.19 1.21 1.70
N GLU A 79 14.87 1.15 1.92
CA GLU A 79 13.89 2.01 1.25
C GLU A 79 13.34 3.08 2.20
N THR A 80 12.66 4.09 1.64
CA THR A 80 12.05 5.18 2.41
C THR A 80 10.64 5.48 1.91
N LEU A 81 9.91 6.35 2.59
CA LEU A 81 8.57 6.80 2.14
C LEU A 81 8.59 7.61 0.83
N GLN A 82 9.76 8.09 0.41
CA GLN A 82 9.92 8.77 -0.89
C GLN A 82 10.18 7.79 -2.03
N SER A 83 10.48 6.51 -1.71
CA SER A 83 10.69 5.49 -2.71
C SER A 83 9.38 5.25 -3.48
N THR A 84 9.43 5.44 -4.79
CA THR A 84 8.30 5.18 -5.69
C THR A 84 8.09 3.68 -5.84
N TYR A 85 6.83 3.26 -5.88
CA TYR A 85 6.47 1.89 -6.25
C TYR A 85 5.94 1.87 -7.68
N ASP A 86 6.87 2.00 -8.63
CA ASP A 86 6.61 2.03 -10.07
C ASP A 86 7.17 0.76 -10.77
N ASP A 87 6.97 0.69 -12.09
CA ASP A 87 7.44 -0.43 -12.90
C ASP A 87 8.96 -0.58 -12.87
N CYS A 88 9.70 0.54 -12.75
CA CYS A 88 11.16 0.53 -12.61
C CYS A 88 11.58 -0.14 -11.30
N TYR A 89 10.91 0.19 -10.19
CA TYR A 89 11.12 -0.47 -8.90
C TYR A 89 10.83 -1.97 -9.00
N ILE A 90 9.70 -2.34 -9.60
CA ILE A 90 9.29 -3.73 -9.78
C ILE A 90 10.32 -4.50 -10.60
N ALA A 91 10.80 -3.93 -11.72
CA ALA A 91 11.81 -4.54 -12.57
C ALA A 91 13.14 -4.75 -11.81
N ARG A 92 13.63 -3.72 -11.10
CA ARG A 92 14.84 -3.81 -10.27
C ARG A 92 14.74 -4.90 -9.21
N LYS A 93 13.58 -4.97 -8.53
CA LYS A 93 13.31 -6.03 -7.54
C LYS A 93 13.32 -7.41 -8.18
N ARG A 94 12.68 -7.58 -9.35
CA ARG A 94 12.65 -8.86 -10.07
C ARG A 94 14.05 -9.32 -10.45
N GLU A 95 14.88 -8.43 -10.98
CA GLU A 95 16.27 -8.72 -11.32
C GLU A 95 17.11 -9.10 -10.09
N ALA A 96 16.93 -8.40 -8.97
CA ALA A 96 17.62 -8.74 -7.72
C ALA A 96 17.24 -10.15 -7.20
N LEU A 97 15.95 -10.50 -7.26
CA LEU A 97 15.47 -11.84 -6.88
C LEU A 97 16.03 -12.93 -7.80
N LYS A 98 16.04 -12.69 -9.11
CA LYS A 98 16.64 -13.60 -10.10
C LYS A 98 18.12 -13.82 -9.84
N LYS A 99 18.89 -12.77 -9.55
CA LYS A 99 20.31 -12.86 -9.17
C LYS A 99 20.54 -13.63 -7.88
N ALA A 100 19.59 -13.57 -6.94
CA ALA A 100 19.62 -14.36 -5.71
C ALA A 100 19.16 -15.82 -5.89
N GLY A 101 18.86 -16.24 -7.12
CA GLY A 101 18.38 -17.60 -7.43
C GLY A 101 16.92 -17.84 -7.03
N ILE A 102 16.16 -16.79 -6.71
CA ILE A 102 14.74 -16.89 -6.36
C ILE A 102 13.91 -16.79 -7.62
N SER A 103 13.24 -17.88 -7.99
CA SER A 103 12.33 -17.93 -9.13
C SER A 103 11.02 -17.19 -8.80
N LEU A 104 10.64 -16.24 -9.66
CA LEU A 104 9.36 -15.55 -9.56
C LEU A 104 8.34 -16.23 -10.48
N LEU A 105 7.22 -16.69 -9.92
CA LEU A 105 6.08 -17.15 -10.71
C LEU A 105 5.17 -15.96 -11.01
N HIS A 106 4.87 -15.76 -12.28
CA HIS A 106 3.86 -14.80 -12.74
C HIS A 106 2.73 -15.58 -13.38
N VAL A 107 1.50 -15.33 -12.95
CA VAL A 107 0.29 -15.91 -13.52
C VAL A 107 -0.52 -14.76 -14.11
N GLU A 108 -0.67 -14.77 -15.42
CA GLU A 108 -1.60 -13.89 -16.13
C GLU A 108 -2.95 -14.59 -16.19
N ILE A 109 -4.01 -13.89 -15.77
CA ILE A 109 -5.38 -14.38 -15.86
C ILE A 109 -6.05 -13.54 -16.93
N GLU A 110 -6.33 -14.15 -18.08
CA GLU A 110 -7.21 -13.56 -19.09
C GLU A 110 -8.67 -13.86 -18.70
N PRO A 111 -9.50 -12.85 -18.42
CA PRO A 111 -10.91 -13.08 -18.14
C PRO A 111 -11.59 -13.61 -19.41
N GLN A 112 -12.19 -14.79 -19.33
CA GLN A 112 -13.10 -15.26 -20.37
C GLN A 112 -14.46 -14.61 -20.14
N ASP A 113 -15.00 -13.94 -21.17
CA ASP A 113 -16.35 -13.38 -21.14
C ASP A 113 -17.39 -14.51 -21.09
N ILE A 114 -17.72 -14.97 -19.89
CA ILE A 114 -18.81 -15.91 -19.69
C ILE A 114 -20.11 -15.09 -19.67
N SER A 115 -20.76 -14.99 -20.83
CA SER A 115 -22.12 -14.45 -20.91
C SER A 115 -23.07 -15.43 -20.22
N ILE A 116 -23.57 -15.06 -19.04
CA ILE A 116 -24.67 -15.77 -18.40
C ILE A 116 -25.95 -15.32 -19.12
N ASN A 117 -26.49 -16.20 -19.98
CA ASN A 117 -27.81 -16.04 -20.60
C ASN A 117 -28.94 -16.21 -19.59
#